data_AF-A0A0R1P4G0-F1
#
_entry.id   AF-A0A0R1P4G0-F1
#
_cell.length_a   1.000
_cell.length_b   1.000
_cell.length_c   1.000
_cell.angle_alpha   90.00
_cell.angle_beta   90.00
_cell.angle_gamma   90.00
#
_symmetry.space_group_name_H-M   'P 1'
#
loop_
_entity.id
_entity.type
_entity.pdbx_description
1 polymer ?
#
loop_
_entity_poly.entity_id
_entity_poly.type
_entity_poly.pdbx_seq_one_letter_code
_entity_poly.pdbx_strand_id
1 'polypeptide(L)'
;MVWIRSAVFGLWASCTTAAGSIGYQRFQGTLPYIINTRYDERASLIALLLPASSYGLLAFPLSFLLAKIFSVATGTIDLKFIGIVILLWIAAATMDILIAAFFTLTPNALVYEALINIPILLLTGLFGNRVISLPLMEVSQYFLPMTMPVRVLLYSGNMTNILAYICSMLIWILLILVMVRKINDLAREKGTLKII
;
A
#
# COMPACT_ATOMS: atom_id res chain seq x y z
N MET A 1 -13.15 -14.34 9.81
CA MET A 1 -12.37 -13.75 10.91
C MET A 1 -12.43 -12.23 10.80
N VAL A 2 -13.30 -11.57 11.59
CA VAL A 2 -13.55 -10.12 11.48
C VAL A 2 -12.31 -9.29 11.84
N TRP A 3 -11.57 -9.70 12.87
CA TRP A 3 -10.39 -8.98 13.35
C TRP A 3 -9.24 -8.91 12.32
N ILE A 4 -9.07 -9.95 11.49
CA ILE A 4 -8.05 -9.92 10.42
C ILE A 4 -8.42 -8.88 9.36
N ARG A 5 -9.72 -8.76 9.02
CA ARG A 5 -10.20 -7.77 8.05
C ARG A 5 -9.95 -6.35 8.53
N SER A 6 -10.26 -6.05 9.80
CA SER A 6 -9.99 -4.74 10.40
C SER A 6 -8.50 -4.44 10.49
N ALA A 7 -7.66 -5.42 10.81
CA ALA A 7 -6.21 -5.24 10.85
C ALA A 7 -5.64 -4.92 9.46
N VAL A 8 -6.02 -5.68 8.43
CA VAL A 8 -5.58 -5.43 7.04
C VAL A 8 -6.05 -4.07 6.56
N PHE A 9 -7.31 -3.72 6.85
CA PHE A 9 -7.85 -2.39 6.51
C PHE A 9 -7.10 -1.28 7.23
N GLY A 10 -6.79 -1.45 8.51
CA GLY A 10 -6.01 -0.48 9.29
C GLY A 10 -4.59 -0.29 8.76
N LEU A 11 -3.92 -1.38 8.37
CA LEU A 11 -2.60 -1.29 7.72
C LEU A 11 -2.68 -0.51 6.41
N TRP A 12 -3.66 -0.83 5.57
CA TRP A 12 -3.88 -0.13 4.30
C TRP A 12 -4.18 1.35 4.51
N ALA A 13 -5.08 1.69 5.43
CA ALA A 13 -5.44 3.07 5.73
C ALA A 13 -4.24 3.90 6.22
N SER A 14 -3.36 3.31 7.03
CA SER A 14 -2.11 3.96 7.45
C SER A 14 -1.18 4.21 6.26
N CYS A 15 -1.06 3.25 5.34
CA CYS A 15 -0.27 3.42 4.12
C CYS A 15 -0.85 4.55 3.26
N THR A 16 -2.14 4.50 2.90
CA THR A 16 -2.74 5.51 2.02
C THR A 16 -2.70 6.91 2.62
N THR A 17 -2.85 7.04 3.95
CA THR A 17 -2.70 8.33 4.64
C THR A 17 -1.27 8.85 4.53
N ALA A 18 -0.26 7.96 4.51
CA ALA A 18 1.13 8.33 4.24
C ALA A 18 1.31 8.89 2.82
N ALA A 19 0.77 8.24 1.79
CA ALA A 19 0.76 8.83 0.43
C ALA A 19 0.01 10.16 0.38
N GLY A 20 -1.14 10.28 1.06
CA GLY A 20 -1.92 11.53 1.12
C GLY A 20 -1.16 12.69 1.75
N SER A 21 -0.27 12.40 2.72
CA SER A 21 0.57 13.41 3.38
C SER A 21 1.51 14.14 2.42
N ILE A 22 1.89 13.52 1.30
CA ILE A 22 2.73 14.15 0.27
C ILE A 22 1.93 15.21 -0.49
N GLY A 23 0.66 14.95 -0.78
CA GLY A 23 -0.24 15.96 -1.33
C GLY A 23 -0.38 17.18 -0.41
N TYR A 24 -0.42 16.93 0.90
CA TYR A 24 -0.43 18.00 1.91
C TYR A 24 0.89 18.79 1.98
N GLN A 25 2.03 18.12 1.96
CA GLN A 25 3.35 18.78 1.90
C GLN A 25 3.54 19.62 0.63
N ARG A 26 2.93 19.20 -0.49
CA ARG A 26 2.88 20.00 -1.71
C ARG A 26 2.08 21.27 -1.51
N PHE A 27 0.90 21.19 -0.91
CA PHE A 27 0.06 22.35 -0.61
C PHE A 27 0.76 23.36 0.31
N GLN A 28 1.53 22.88 1.28
CA GLN A 28 2.35 23.73 2.15
C GLN A 28 3.59 24.34 1.47
N GLY A 29 3.93 23.93 0.24
CA GLY A 29 5.14 24.37 -0.46
C GLY A 29 6.44 23.80 0.13
N THR A 30 6.36 22.76 0.97
CA THR A 30 7.54 22.12 1.59
C THR A 30 8.11 20.98 0.75
N LEU A 31 7.32 20.45 -0.19
CA LEU A 31 7.71 19.36 -1.09
C LEU A 31 9.04 19.62 -1.86
N PRO A 32 9.31 20.82 -2.41
CA PRO A 32 10.59 21.09 -3.07
C PRO A 32 11.79 20.97 -2.14
N TYR A 33 11.66 21.24 -0.83
CA TYR A 33 12.77 21.08 0.12
C TYR A 33 13.04 19.62 0.46
N ILE A 34 12.01 18.77 0.41
CA ILE A 34 12.12 17.32 0.64
C ILE A 34 12.72 16.63 -0.58
N ILE A 35 12.38 17.09 -1.78
CA ILE A 35 12.87 16.51 -3.04
C ILE A 35 14.24 17.09 -3.43
N ASN A 36 14.50 18.39 -3.22
CA ASN A 36 15.76 19.06 -3.55
C ASN A 36 16.83 18.86 -2.46
N THR A 37 17.05 17.61 -2.07
CA THR A 37 18.15 17.21 -1.19
C THR A 37 19.31 16.68 -2.05
N ARG A 38 20.56 16.72 -1.57
CA ARG A 38 21.72 16.11 -2.27
C ARG A 38 21.62 14.59 -2.49
N TYR A 39 20.60 13.94 -1.93
CA TYR A 39 20.34 12.52 -2.02
C TYR A 39 19.29 12.24 -3.10
N ASP A 40 19.32 11.03 -3.68
CA ASP A 40 18.32 10.58 -4.64
C ASP A 40 16.89 10.83 -4.13
N GLU A 41 16.05 11.46 -4.96
CA GLU A 41 14.64 11.76 -4.65
C GLU A 41 13.85 10.51 -4.21
N ARG A 42 14.28 9.34 -4.71
CA ARG A 42 13.82 8.00 -4.31
C ARG A 42 13.98 7.75 -2.82
N ALA A 43 15.16 8.02 -2.29
CA ALA A 43 15.48 7.75 -0.90
C ALA A 43 14.69 8.68 0.03
N SER A 44 14.44 9.92 -0.38
CA SER A 44 13.64 10.88 0.38
C SER A 44 12.18 10.43 0.52
N LEU A 45 11.55 10.01 -0.60
CA LEU A 45 10.18 9.47 -0.58
C LEU A 45 10.07 8.20 0.27
N ILE A 46 11.02 7.27 0.09
CA ILE A 46 11.06 6.01 0.85
C ILE A 46 11.25 6.29 2.35
N ALA A 47 12.13 7.23 2.71
CA ALA A 47 12.38 7.61 4.10
C ALA A 47 11.16 8.25 4.78
N LEU A 48 10.29 8.92 4.02
CA LEU A 48 9.04 9.47 4.54
C LEU A 48 7.95 8.40 4.69
N LEU A 49 7.79 7.54 3.68
CA LEU A 49 6.67 6.59 3.58
C LEU A 49 6.88 5.32 4.42
N LEU A 50 8.11 4.81 4.54
CA LEU A 50 8.36 3.57 5.28
C LEU A 50 8.03 3.68 6.78
N PRO A 51 8.41 4.74 7.51
CA PRO A 51 8.01 4.88 8.91
C PRO A 51 6.49 4.95 9.10
N ALA A 52 5.81 5.71 8.23
CA ALA A 52 4.35 5.87 8.28
C ALA A 52 3.60 4.57 7.93
N SER A 53 4.09 3.80 6.95
CA SER A 53 3.54 2.47 6.64
C SER A 53 3.81 1.46 7.77
N SER A 54 4.97 1.57 8.44
CA SER A 54 5.35 0.69 9.55
C SER A 54 4.45 0.89 10.76
N TYR A 55 3.97 2.11 10.99
CA TYR A 55 2.94 2.38 12.00
C TYR A 55 1.66 1.55 11.77
N GLY A 56 1.32 1.28 10.51
CA GLY A 56 0.19 0.43 10.12
C GLY A 56 0.28 -1.02 10.62
N LEU A 57 1.49 -1.53 10.91
CA LEU A 57 1.66 -2.86 11.51
C LEU A 57 1.04 -2.96 12.91
N LEU A 58 0.93 -1.84 13.64
CA LEU A 58 0.27 -1.80 14.96
C LEU A 58 -1.24 -2.08 14.88
N ALA A 59 -1.86 -2.02 13.69
CA ALA A 59 -3.25 -2.39 13.51
C ALA A 59 -3.51 -3.87 13.85
N PHE A 60 -2.53 -4.75 13.63
CA PHE A 60 -2.64 -6.19 13.94
C PHE A 60 -2.75 -6.48 15.44
N PRO A 61 -1.78 -6.06 16.30
CA PRO A 61 -1.88 -6.29 17.74
C PRO A 61 -3.08 -5.56 18.35
N LEU A 62 -3.39 -4.34 17.89
CA LEU A 62 -4.55 -3.57 18.37
C LEU A 62 -5.86 -4.30 18.07
N SER A 63 -6.04 -4.75 16.82
CA SER A 63 -7.24 -5.48 16.42
C SER A 63 -7.37 -6.84 17.12
N PHE A 64 -6.26 -7.51 17.43
CA PHE A 64 -6.27 -8.75 18.20
C PHE A 64 -6.69 -8.52 19.67
N LEU A 65 -6.19 -7.45 20.29
CA LEU A 65 -6.56 -7.07 21.65
C LEU A 65 -8.05 -6.74 21.74
N LEU A 66 -8.56 -5.94 20.81
CA LEU A 66 -9.99 -5.64 20.68
C LEU A 66 -10.81 -6.91 20.47
N ALA A 67 -10.36 -7.83 19.61
CA ALA A 67 -11.04 -9.11 19.41
C ALA A 67 -11.15 -9.94 20.70
N LYS A 68 -10.13 -9.92 21.55
CA LYS A 68 -10.18 -10.56 22.87
C LYS A 68 -11.17 -9.88 23.82
N ILE A 69 -11.17 -8.55 23.88
CA ILE A 69 -12.12 -7.79 24.72
C ILE A 69 -13.56 -8.10 24.32
N PHE A 70 -13.85 -8.11 23.02
CA PHE A 70 -15.18 -8.38 22.48
C PHE A 70 -15.51 -9.88 22.38
N SER A 71 -14.66 -10.78 22.90
CA SER A 71 -14.85 -12.24 22.86
C SER A 71 -15.12 -12.80 21.45
N VAL A 72 -14.50 -12.19 20.44
CA VAL A 72 -14.59 -12.65 19.05
C VAL A 72 -13.60 -13.80 18.84
N ALA A 73 -13.96 -14.78 18.00
CA ALA A 73 -13.09 -15.90 17.65
C ALA A 73 -11.70 -15.41 17.21
N THR A 74 -10.71 -15.67 18.06
CA THR A 74 -9.30 -15.44 17.78
C THR A 74 -8.69 -16.78 17.36
N GLY A 75 -8.16 -16.82 16.14
CA GLY A 75 -7.42 -17.99 15.67
C GLY A 75 -6.08 -18.12 16.37
N THR A 76 -5.35 -19.20 16.08
CA THR A 76 -3.96 -19.34 16.52
C THR A 76 -3.05 -18.41 15.72
N ILE A 77 -2.12 -17.75 16.42
CA ILE A 77 -1.05 -16.97 15.80
C ILE A 77 0.11 -17.93 15.58
N ASP A 78 0.39 -18.24 14.32
CA ASP A 78 1.51 -19.09 13.92
C ASP A 78 2.65 -18.23 13.33
N LEU A 79 3.87 -18.75 13.28
CA LEU A 79 5.01 -18.07 12.66
C LEU A 79 4.74 -17.74 11.19
N LYS A 80 4.02 -18.65 10.50
CA LYS A 80 3.53 -18.43 9.14
C LYS A 80 2.63 -17.19 9.03
N PHE A 81 1.78 -16.94 10.02
CA PHE A 81 0.91 -15.76 10.03
C PHE A 81 1.74 -14.47 10.04
N ILE A 82 2.77 -14.40 10.89
CA ILE A 82 3.68 -13.25 10.98
C ILE A 82 4.40 -13.01 9.64
N GLY A 83 4.90 -14.08 9.00
CA GLY A 83 5.55 -13.98 7.69
C GLY A 83 4.62 -13.40 6.61
N ILE A 84 3.35 -13.80 6.59
CA ILE A 84 2.37 -13.26 5.63
C ILE A 84 2.01 -11.81 5.94
N VAL A 85 1.94 -11.40 7.22
CA VAL A 85 1.74 -10.00 7.61
C VAL A 85 2.89 -9.11 7.12
N ILE A 86 4.13 -9.59 7.20
CA ILE A 86 5.29 -8.87 6.67
C ILE A 86 5.20 -8.75 5.14
N LEU A 87 4.85 -9.84 4.43
CA LEU A 87 4.67 -9.81 2.97
C LEU A 87 3.54 -8.85 2.55
N LEU A 88 2.47 -8.79 3.34
CA LEU A 88 1.38 -7.82 3.15
C LEU A 88 1.88 -6.39 3.32
N TRP A 89 2.68 -6.12 4.36
CA TRP A 89 3.26 -4.80 4.60
C TRP A 89 4.17 -4.36 3.46
N ILE A 90 5.06 -5.23 2.97
CA ILE A 90 5.92 -4.94 1.82
C ILE A 90 5.08 -4.63 0.58
N ALA A 91 4.01 -5.39 0.34
CA ALA A 91 3.08 -5.15 -0.78
C ALA A 91 2.37 -3.81 -0.66
N ALA A 92 1.81 -3.51 0.51
CA ALA A 92 1.13 -2.24 0.76
C ALA A 92 2.08 -1.05 0.64
N ALA A 93 3.28 -1.14 1.22
CA ALA A 93 4.29 -0.09 1.14
C ALA A 93 4.77 0.16 -0.30
N THR A 94 4.95 -0.91 -1.09
CA THR A 94 5.32 -0.78 -2.51
C THR A 94 4.21 -0.08 -3.29
N MET A 95 2.94 -0.45 -3.03
CA MET A 95 1.81 0.21 -3.67
C MET A 95 1.70 1.69 -3.27
N ASP A 96 1.91 1.98 -2.00
CA ASP A 96 1.88 3.32 -1.43
C ASP A 96 2.93 4.24 -2.07
N ILE A 97 4.17 3.75 -2.26
CA ILE A 97 5.24 4.48 -2.95
C ILE A 97 4.86 4.85 -4.38
N LEU A 98 4.18 3.96 -5.12
CA LEU A 98 3.71 4.29 -6.47
C LEU A 98 2.62 5.37 -6.43
N ILE A 99 1.65 5.25 -5.51
CA ILE A 99 0.55 6.22 -5.37
C ILE A 99 1.12 7.59 -4.99
N ALA A 100 2.03 7.63 -4.03
CA ALA A 100 2.81 8.80 -3.66
C ALA A 100 3.52 9.45 -4.86
N ALA A 101 4.24 8.67 -5.66
CA ALA A 101 4.92 9.16 -6.87
C ALA A 101 3.94 9.66 -7.94
N PHE A 102 2.75 9.08 -8.02
CA PHE A 102 1.69 9.57 -8.91
C PHE A 102 1.13 10.92 -8.41
N PHE A 103 1.00 11.08 -7.09
CA PHE A 103 0.49 12.31 -6.47
C PHE A 103 1.45 13.49 -6.55
N THR A 104 2.77 13.23 -6.57
CA THR A 104 3.75 14.30 -6.81
C THR A 104 3.64 14.86 -8.23
N LEU A 105 3.34 14.03 -9.23
CA LEU A 105 3.22 14.44 -10.63
C LEU A 105 1.91 15.17 -10.96
N THR A 106 0.81 14.84 -10.28
CA THR A 106 -0.54 15.32 -10.66
C THR A 106 -1.05 16.40 -9.71
N PRO A 107 -1.46 17.60 -10.17
CA PRO A 107 -1.95 18.68 -9.30
C PRO A 107 -3.23 18.33 -8.53
N ASN A 108 -4.15 17.62 -9.16
CA ASN A 108 -5.46 17.24 -8.57
C ASN A 108 -5.42 15.88 -7.85
N ALA A 109 -4.23 15.41 -7.49
CA ALA A 109 -3.97 14.09 -6.92
C ALA A 109 -4.86 13.72 -5.72
N LEU A 110 -5.12 14.67 -4.83
CA LEU A 110 -5.92 14.43 -3.61
C LEU A 110 -7.36 13.99 -3.93
N VAL A 111 -7.95 14.49 -5.02
CA VAL A 111 -9.31 14.13 -5.44
C VAL A 111 -9.37 12.67 -5.93
N TYR A 112 -8.26 12.17 -6.49
CA TYR A 112 -8.18 10.81 -7.03
C TYR A 112 -7.89 9.75 -5.97
N GLU A 113 -7.50 10.12 -4.76
CA GLU A 113 -7.12 9.18 -3.71
C GLU A 113 -8.26 8.20 -3.38
N ALA A 114 -9.46 8.71 -3.11
CA ALA A 114 -10.62 7.87 -2.84
C ALA A 114 -11.00 6.99 -4.05
N LEU A 115 -10.85 7.52 -5.26
CA LEU A 115 -11.15 6.82 -6.51
C LEU A 115 -10.20 5.64 -6.76
N ILE A 116 -8.95 5.73 -6.29
CA ILE A 116 -7.96 4.65 -6.40
C ILE A 116 -8.12 3.64 -5.26
N ASN A 117 -8.35 4.11 -4.03
CA ASN A 117 -8.38 3.26 -2.84
C ASN A 117 -9.56 2.28 -2.82
N ILE A 118 -10.75 2.72 -3.24
CA ILE A 118 -11.96 1.89 -3.18
C ILE A 118 -11.84 0.66 -4.12
N PRO A 119 -11.48 0.80 -5.41
CA PRO A 119 -11.31 -0.34 -6.31
C PRO A 119 -10.23 -1.31 -5.84
N ILE A 120 -9.10 -0.82 -5.32
CA ILE A 120 -8.01 -1.67 -4.81
C ILE A 120 -8.53 -2.56 -3.66
N LEU A 121 -9.26 -1.99 -2.70
CA LEU A 121 -9.82 -2.74 -1.58
C LEU A 121 -10.89 -3.76 -2.01
N LEU A 122 -11.65 -3.46 -3.06
CA LEU A 122 -12.61 -4.40 -3.64
C LEU A 122 -11.91 -5.56 -4.36
N LEU A 123 -10.92 -5.25 -5.20
CA LEU A 123 -10.16 -6.22 -6.00
C LEU A 123 -9.30 -7.15 -5.14
N THR A 124 -8.82 -6.68 -3.98
CA THR A 124 -8.12 -7.51 -2.98
C THR A 124 -9.05 -8.47 -2.22
N GLY A 125 -10.37 -8.34 -2.40
CA GLY A 125 -11.35 -9.25 -1.80
C GLY A 125 -11.57 -9.06 -0.30
N LEU A 126 -11.18 -7.90 0.26
CA LEU A 126 -11.26 -7.60 1.69
C LEU A 126 -12.70 -7.52 2.21
N PHE A 127 -13.60 -6.92 1.42
CA PHE A 127 -15.02 -6.71 1.77
C PHE A 127 -15.98 -7.76 1.19
N GLY A 128 -15.50 -8.64 0.30
CA GLY A 128 -16.36 -9.54 -0.48
C GLY A 128 -16.80 -10.81 0.26
N ASN A 129 -17.89 -11.41 -0.24
CA ASN A 129 -18.29 -12.77 0.08
C ASN A 129 -17.45 -13.77 -0.72
N ARG A 130 -17.14 -14.95 -0.15
CA ARG A 130 -16.26 -15.99 -0.73
C ARG A 130 -16.59 -16.32 -2.19
N VAL A 131 -17.88 -16.35 -2.54
CA VAL A 131 -18.34 -16.71 -3.90
C VAL A 131 -17.94 -15.68 -4.95
N ILE A 132 -17.92 -14.39 -4.59
CA ILE A 132 -17.63 -13.28 -5.51
C ILE A 132 -16.16 -12.85 -5.41
N SER A 133 -15.58 -12.87 -4.21
CA SER A 133 -14.21 -12.42 -3.98
C SER A 133 -13.17 -13.35 -4.59
N LEU A 134 -13.35 -14.67 -4.50
CA LEU A 134 -12.37 -15.64 -5.00
C LEU A 134 -12.06 -15.50 -6.51
N PRO A 135 -13.04 -15.49 -7.43
CA PRO A 135 -12.75 -15.35 -8.86
C PRO A 135 -12.11 -13.99 -9.18
N LEU A 136 -12.53 -12.92 -8.50
CA LEU A 136 -11.95 -11.59 -8.67
C LEU A 136 -10.48 -11.56 -8.23
N MET A 137 -10.17 -12.22 -7.11
CA MET A 137 -8.82 -12.34 -6.56
C MET A 137 -7.90 -13.21 -7.43
N GLU A 138 -8.42 -14.18 -8.17
CA GLU A 138 -7.62 -15.00 -9.09
C GLU A 138 -7.06 -14.22 -10.27
N VAL A 139 -7.80 -13.21 -10.73
CA VAL A 139 -7.34 -12.29 -11.78
C VAL A 139 -6.51 -11.17 -11.15
N SER A 140 -7.00 -10.56 -10.06
CA SER A 140 -6.37 -9.39 -9.47
C SER A 140 -5.00 -9.67 -8.84
N GLN A 141 -4.72 -10.91 -8.40
CA GLN A 141 -3.42 -11.30 -7.81
C GLN A 141 -2.21 -11.08 -8.74
N TYR A 142 -2.42 -11.05 -10.06
CA TYR A 142 -1.33 -10.78 -11.02
C TYR A 142 -1.02 -9.28 -11.14
N PHE A 143 -1.98 -8.43 -10.79
CA PHE A 143 -1.86 -6.99 -10.88
C PHE A 143 -1.64 -6.31 -9.53
N LEU A 144 -2.20 -6.84 -8.44
CA LEU A 144 -2.16 -6.25 -7.11
C LEU A 144 -1.36 -7.14 -6.16
N PRO A 145 -0.18 -6.70 -5.69
CA PRO A 145 0.67 -7.51 -4.80
C PRO A 145 0.02 -7.77 -3.43
N MET A 146 -0.91 -6.90 -3.01
CA MET A 146 -1.64 -7.05 -1.75
C MET A 146 -2.63 -8.23 -1.77
N THR A 147 -3.14 -8.64 -2.93
CA THR A 147 -4.21 -9.66 -3.03
C THR A 147 -3.77 -11.03 -2.50
N MET A 148 -2.54 -11.47 -2.79
CA MET A 148 -2.07 -12.79 -2.36
C MET A 148 -1.97 -12.91 -0.84
N PRO A 149 -1.28 -12.00 -0.11
CA PRO A 149 -1.25 -12.03 1.36
C PRO A 149 -2.65 -11.94 1.98
N VAL A 150 -3.52 -11.07 1.46
CA VAL A 150 -4.91 -10.94 1.92
C VAL A 150 -5.66 -12.27 1.75
N ARG A 151 -5.50 -12.95 0.62
CA ARG A 151 -6.12 -14.27 0.38
C ARG A 151 -5.73 -15.30 1.42
N VAL A 152 -4.44 -15.37 1.73
CA VAL A 152 -3.89 -16.36 2.67
C VAL A 152 -4.36 -16.08 4.10
N LEU A 153 -4.44 -14.81 4.49
CA LEU A 153 -4.90 -14.41 5.84
C LEU A 153 -6.41 -14.64 6.04
N LEU A 154 -7.22 -14.44 5.00
CA LEU A 154 -8.68 -14.52 5.08
C LEU A 154 -9.26 -15.91 4.79
N TYR A 155 -8.67 -16.63 3.84
CA TYR A 155 -9.16 -17.92 3.34
C TYR A 155 -8.09 -19.00 3.55
N SER A 156 -7.90 -19.39 4.81
CA SER A 156 -7.01 -20.49 5.19
C SER A 156 -7.43 -21.78 4.46
N GLY A 157 -6.56 -22.30 3.58
CA GLY A 157 -6.79 -23.55 2.82
C GLY A 157 -6.64 -23.45 1.30
N ASN A 158 -6.57 -22.24 0.73
CA ASN A 158 -6.32 -22.07 -0.71
C ASN A 158 -4.82 -22.04 -1.05
N MET A 159 -4.45 -22.59 -2.21
CA MET A 159 -3.06 -22.63 -2.69
C MET A 159 -2.44 -21.23 -2.73
N THR A 160 -1.22 -21.10 -2.24
CA THR A 160 -0.45 -19.85 -2.30
C THR A 160 0.17 -19.69 -3.68
N ASN A 161 -0.32 -18.76 -4.49
CA ASN A 161 0.31 -18.45 -5.77
C ASN A 161 1.45 -17.43 -5.59
N ILE A 162 2.61 -17.94 -5.19
CA ILE A 162 3.82 -17.13 -4.95
C ILE A 162 4.30 -16.46 -6.25
N LEU A 163 4.14 -17.15 -7.39
CA LEU A 163 4.55 -16.61 -8.69
C LEU A 163 3.76 -15.34 -9.04
N ALA A 164 2.45 -15.33 -8.82
CA ALA A 164 1.62 -14.14 -9.02
C ALA A 164 2.04 -12.97 -8.12
N TYR A 165 2.45 -13.23 -6.87
CA TYR A 165 2.98 -12.21 -5.97
C TYR A 165 4.29 -11.60 -6.49
N ILE A 166 5.22 -12.43 -6.96
CA ILE A 166 6.49 -11.94 -7.51
C ILE A 166 6.24 -11.14 -8.79
N CYS A 167 5.37 -11.63 -9.70
CA CYS A 167 5.03 -10.92 -10.92
C CYS A 167 4.40 -9.55 -10.65
N SER A 168 3.40 -9.49 -9.77
CA SER A 168 2.76 -8.22 -9.39
C SER A 168 3.76 -7.26 -8.73
N MET A 169 4.60 -7.75 -7.83
CA MET A 169 5.67 -6.93 -7.24
C MET A 169 6.63 -6.36 -8.28
N LEU A 170 7.09 -7.18 -9.22
CA LEU A 170 7.99 -6.73 -10.29
C LEU A 170 7.32 -5.65 -11.15
N ILE A 171 6.05 -5.81 -11.50
CA ILE A 171 5.29 -4.80 -12.25
C ILE A 171 5.26 -3.47 -11.50
N TRP A 172 4.93 -3.48 -10.20
CA TRP A 172 4.86 -2.25 -9.41
C TRP A 172 6.23 -1.60 -9.21
N ILE A 173 7.28 -2.38 -8.95
CA ILE A 173 8.65 -1.87 -8.85
C ILE A 173 9.09 -1.23 -10.17
N LEU A 174 8.82 -1.87 -11.30
CA LEU A 174 9.11 -1.30 -12.62
C LEU A 174 8.37 0.02 -12.85
N LEU A 175 7.08 0.08 -12.50
CA LEU A 175 6.29 1.31 -12.61
C LEU A 175 6.85 2.43 -11.71
N ILE A 176 7.27 2.12 -10.49
CA ILE A 176 7.92 3.09 -9.59
C ILE A 176 9.21 3.62 -10.24
N LEU A 177 10.06 2.75 -10.78
CA LEU A 177 11.30 3.16 -11.44
C LEU A 177 11.05 4.08 -12.63
N VAL A 178 10.03 3.79 -13.44
CA VAL A 178 9.65 4.64 -14.59
C VAL A 178 9.11 5.98 -14.11
N MET A 179 8.20 6.00 -13.12
CA MET A 179 7.64 7.23 -12.58
C MET A 179 8.71 8.12 -11.96
N VAL A 180 9.62 7.56 -11.17
CA VAL A 180 10.68 8.36 -10.55
C VAL A 180 11.69 8.88 -11.57
N ARG A 181 12.04 8.13 -12.62
CA ARG A 181 12.86 8.67 -13.72
C ARG A 181 12.19 9.90 -14.34
N LYS A 182 10.88 9.81 -14.60
CA LYS A 182 10.10 10.92 -15.15
C LYS A 182 10.06 12.13 -14.20
N ILE A 183 9.94 11.91 -12.88
CA ILE A 183 10.02 12.98 -11.88
C ILE A 183 11.39 13.67 -11.92
N ASN A 184 12.48 12.89 -11.92
CA ASN A 184 13.84 13.42 -11.99
C ASN A 184 14.09 14.22 -13.28
N ASP A 185 13.63 13.74 -14.43
CA ASP A 185 13.81 14.42 -15.71
C ASP A 185 13.05 15.76 -15.72
N LEU A 186 11.82 15.78 -15.22
CA LEU A 186 11.03 17.01 -15.08
C LEU A 186 11.63 18.00 -14.08
N ALA A 187 12.19 17.50 -12.97
CA ALA A 187 12.87 18.33 -11.98
C ALA A 187 14.14 18.98 -12.57
N ARG A 188 14.89 18.25 -13.41
CA ARG A 188 16.09 18.74 -14.11
C ARG A 188 15.77 19.76 -15.18
N GLU A 189 14.75 19.53 -16.01
CA GLU A 189 14.39 20.43 -17.11
C GLU A 189 13.80 21.76 -16.62
N LYS A 190 12.96 21.74 -15.58
CA LYS A 190 12.25 22.94 -15.13
C LYS A 190 12.94 23.70 -13.99
N GLY A 191 14.02 23.15 -13.40
CA GLY A 191 14.76 23.75 -12.28
C GLY A 191 13.94 23.98 -10.99
N THR A 192 12.62 23.72 -11.05
CA THR A 192 11.63 23.78 -9.98
C THR A 192 10.50 22.82 -10.38
N LEU A 193 10.05 21.97 -9.46
CA LEU A 193 8.76 21.26 -9.58
C LEU A 193 7.58 22.23 -9.36
N LYS A 194 7.64 23.42 -9.96
CA LYS A 194 6.47 24.28 -10.20
C LYS A 194 5.96 23.96 -11.59
N ILE A 195 5.27 22.84 -11.71
CA ILE A 195 4.41 22.61 -12.86
C ILE A 195 3.13 23.37 -12.54
N ILE A 196 2.86 24.37 -13.39
CA ILE A 196 1.72 25.31 -13.44
C ILE A 196 0.45 24.74 -12.81
#